data_AF-A0A4Q5LWI9-F1
#
_entry.id   AF-A0A4Q5LWI9-F1
#
_cell.length_a   1.000
_cell.length_b   1.000
_cell.length_c   1.000
_cell.angle_alpha   90.00
_cell.angle_beta   90.00
_cell.angle_gamma   90.00
#
_symmetry.space_group_name_H-M   'P 1'
#
loop_
_entity.id
_entity.type
_entity.pdbx_description
1 polymer ?
#
loop_
_entity_poly.entity_id
_entity_poly.type
_entity_poly.pdbx_seq_one_letter_code
_entity_poly.pdbx_strand_id
1 'polypeptide(L)'
;MKVYLLFFIIISTGCAKNTLQTKNCDLQEAQVLSQKKMNRFNEGLNSLKLTTTQDSSFYHINYRLKDSLADGGGAYFRISKKNCKIEEIRRYQ
;
A
#
# COMPACT_ATOMS: atom_id res chain seq x y z
N MET A 1 -18.58 -48.68 -35.32
CA MET A 1 -17.34 -47.96 -34.95
C MET A 1 -17.74 -46.59 -34.42
N LYS A 2 -17.43 -46.29 -33.15
CA LYS A 2 -17.78 -45.04 -32.47
C LYS A 2 -16.66 -44.04 -32.72
N VAL A 3 -16.95 -42.94 -33.43
CA VAL A 3 -16.04 -41.80 -33.56
C VAL A 3 -16.62 -40.68 -32.72
N TYR A 4 -16.01 -40.44 -31.56
CA TYR A 4 -16.34 -39.34 -30.67
C TYR A 4 -15.80 -38.04 -31.27
N LEU A 5 -16.69 -37.21 -31.81
CA LEU A 5 -16.33 -35.86 -32.24
C LEU A 5 -16.38 -34.95 -31.00
N LEU A 6 -15.21 -34.71 -30.41
CA LEU A 6 -15.00 -33.74 -29.33
C LEU A 6 -15.26 -32.33 -29.86
N PHE A 7 -16.39 -31.73 -29.47
CA PHE A 7 -16.65 -30.32 -29.72
C PHE A 7 -15.79 -29.45 -28.80
N PHE A 8 -15.03 -28.57 -29.45
CA PHE A 8 -14.15 -27.56 -28.87
C PHE A 8 -14.82 -26.76 -27.75
N ILE A 9 -14.23 -26.83 -26.55
CA ILE A 9 -14.48 -25.88 -25.47
C ILE A 9 -13.87 -24.55 -25.90
N ILE A 10 -14.71 -23.63 -26.36
CA ILE A 10 -14.30 -22.24 -26.58
C ILE A 10 -14.03 -21.64 -25.21
N ILE A 11 -12.74 -21.50 -24.90
CA ILE A 11 -12.21 -20.76 -23.77
C ILE A 11 -12.74 -19.33 -23.91
N SER A 12 -13.79 -19.00 -23.17
CA SER A 12 -14.17 -17.62 -22.98
C SER A 12 -13.03 -16.95 -22.23
N THR A 13 -12.22 -16.21 -22.99
CA THR A 13 -11.33 -15.18 -22.49
C THR A 13 -12.19 -14.06 -21.89
N GLY A 14 -12.76 -14.35 -20.72
CA GLY A 14 -13.16 -13.34 -19.78
C GLY A 14 -11.88 -12.69 -19.26
N CYS A 15 -11.27 -11.81 -20.07
CA CYS A 15 -10.47 -10.73 -19.54
C CYS A 15 -11.42 -9.89 -18.69
N ALA A 16 -11.64 -10.31 -17.45
CA ALA A 16 -12.09 -9.45 -16.39
C ALA A 16 -11.01 -8.37 -16.29
N LYS A 17 -11.16 -7.31 -17.08
CA LYS A 17 -10.65 -6.00 -16.71
C LYS A 17 -11.26 -5.78 -15.34
N ASN A 18 -10.50 -6.12 -14.29
CA ASN A 18 -10.77 -5.65 -12.95
C ASN A 18 -10.81 -4.14 -13.11
N THR A 19 -12.01 -3.61 -13.29
CA THR A 19 -12.32 -2.21 -13.13
C THR A 19 -11.89 -1.96 -11.70
N LEU A 20 -10.65 -1.48 -11.55
CA LEU A 20 -10.13 -1.03 -10.29
C LEU A 20 -11.08 0.12 -9.95
N GLN A 21 -12.15 -0.19 -9.22
CA GLN A 21 -12.96 0.84 -8.60
C GLN A 21 -11.92 1.64 -7.85
N THR A 22 -11.68 2.87 -8.29
CA THR A 22 -10.92 3.86 -7.56
C THR A 22 -11.72 4.11 -6.29
N LYS A 23 -11.63 3.18 -5.34
CA LYS A 23 -12.02 3.42 -3.98
C LYS A 23 -11.06 4.48 -3.48
N ASN A 24 -11.62 5.58 -3.02
CA ASN A 24 -10.86 6.55 -2.27
C ASN A 24 -10.24 5.79 -1.09
N CYS A 25 -8.91 5.85 -0.99
CA CYS A 25 -8.15 5.28 0.11
C CYS A 25 -8.59 5.98 1.39
N ASP A 26 -8.93 5.21 2.41
CA ASP A 26 -9.16 5.77 3.74
C ASP A 26 -7.86 5.80 4.57
N LEU A 27 -7.93 6.40 5.74
CA LEU A 27 -6.78 6.55 6.64
C LEU A 27 -6.27 5.19 7.13
N GLN A 28 -7.15 4.22 7.36
CA GLN A 28 -6.79 2.90 7.87
C GLN A 28 -6.03 2.11 6.80
N GLU A 29 -6.51 2.12 5.56
CA GLU A 29 -5.83 1.51 4.42
C GLU A 29 -4.44 2.12 4.20
N ALA A 30 -4.33 3.45 4.30
CA ALA A 30 -3.06 4.15 4.21
C ALA A 30 -2.07 3.72 5.33
N GLN A 31 -2.55 3.61 6.57
CA GLN A 31 -1.74 3.17 7.71
C GLN A 31 -1.29 1.71 7.60
N VAL A 32 -2.16 0.81 7.15
CA VAL A 32 -1.81 -0.59 6.89
C VAL A 32 -0.75 -0.69 5.80
N LEU A 33 -0.89 0.12 4.73
CA LEU A 33 0.06 0.15 3.62
C LEU A 33 1.44 0.63 4.07
N SER A 34 1.52 1.71 4.86
CA SER A 34 2.79 2.21 5.38
C SER A 34 3.42 1.26 6.40
N GLN A 35 2.62 0.65 7.28
CA GLN A 35 3.07 -0.35 8.26
C GLN A 35 3.67 -1.59 7.58
N LYS A 36 2.99 -2.12 6.56
CA LYS A 36 3.51 -3.25 5.77
C LYS A 36 4.85 -2.91 5.12
N LYS A 37 5.02 -1.67 4.67
CA LYS A 37 6.26 -1.20 4.06
C LYS A 37 7.39 -1.01 5.08
N MET A 38 7.09 -0.46 6.26
CA MET A 38 8.04 -0.35 7.37
C MET A 38 8.53 -1.70 7.88
N ASN A 39 7.63 -2.68 8.05
CA ASN A 39 8.01 -4.03 8.45
C ASN A 39 8.99 -4.67 7.45
N ARG A 40 8.86 -4.37 6.15
CA ARG A 40 9.82 -4.83 5.13
C ARG A 40 11.18 -4.15 5.21
N PHE A 41 11.24 -2.94 5.77
CA PHE A 41 12.51 -2.26 6.06
C PHE A 41 13.15 -2.78 7.35
N ASN A 42 12.50 -3.73 8.03
CA ASN A 42 12.90 -4.27 9.33
C ASN A 42 13.04 -3.19 10.42
N GLU A 43 12.28 -2.10 10.26
CA GLU A 43 12.24 -0.99 11.20
C GLU A 43 11.19 -1.33 12.28
N GLY A 44 11.64 -1.60 13.51
CA GLY A 44 10.76 -2.02 14.60
C GLY A 44 9.70 -0.97 14.92
N LEU A 45 8.44 -1.21 14.57
CA LEU A 45 7.36 -0.23 14.76
C LEU A 45 7.08 0.13 16.22
N ASN A 46 7.41 -0.74 17.17
CA ASN A 46 7.15 -0.53 18.60
C ASN A 46 8.05 0.55 19.21
N SER A 47 9.26 0.75 18.67
CA SER A 47 10.17 1.83 19.08
C SER A 47 9.89 3.14 18.33
N LEU A 48 8.97 3.12 17.36
CA LEU A 48 8.62 4.26 16.54
C LEU A 48 7.31 4.92 17.03
N LYS A 49 7.30 6.25 17.02
CA LYS A 49 6.13 7.10 17.14
C LYS A 49 5.56 7.31 15.73
N LEU A 50 4.27 6.98 15.59
CA LEU A 50 3.48 7.27 14.39
C LEU A 50 2.86 8.66 14.52
N THR A 51 3.04 9.50 13.51
CA THR A 51 2.27 10.74 13.36
C THR A 51 1.62 10.76 11.98
N THR A 52 0.32 11.03 11.92
CA THR A 52 -0.39 11.17 10.64
C THR A 52 -0.91 12.58 10.48
N THR A 53 -0.57 13.21 9.36
CA THR A 53 -1.21 14.44 8.87
C THR A 53 -1.86 14.15 7.52
N GLN A 54 -2.71 15.06 7.04
CA GLN A 54 -3.40 14.89 5.77
C GLN A 54 -3.67 16.23 5.11
N ASP A 55 -3.65 16.25 3.79
CA ASP A 55 -4.19 17.32 2.96
C ASP A 55 -5.39 16.82 2.13
N SER A 56 -5.82 17.58 1.13
CA SER A 56 -6.97 17.20 0.28
C SER A 56 -6.72 15.94 -0.54
N SER A 57 -5.47 15.63 -0.87
CA SER A 57 -5.09 14.61 -1.84
C SER A 57 -4.27 13.46 -1.23
N PHE A 58 -3.67 13.69 -0.06
CA PHE A 58 -2.70 12.77 0.51
C PHE A 58 -2.88 12.54 2.01
N TYR A 59 -2.51 11.33 2.44
CA TYR A 59 -2.12 11.02 3.81
C TYR A 59 -0.61 11.07 3.93
N HIS A 60 -0.15 11.69 5.00
CA HIS A 60 1.26 11.85 5.34
C HIS A 60 1.53 11.08 6.62
N ILE A 61 2.23 9.95 6.52
CA ILE A 61 2.49 9.07 7.65
C ILE A 61 3.96 9.12 7.99
N ASN A 62 4.28 9.60 9.17
CA ASN A 62 5.63 9.79 9.65
C ASN A 62 5.92 8.84 10.81
N TYR A 63 6.93 8.00 10.64
CA TYR A 63 7.49 7.13 11.67
C TYR A 63 8.84 7.69 12.09
N ARG A 64 8.99 7.98 13.38
CA ARG A 64 10.25 8.44 14.00
C ARG A 64 10.49 7.72 15.31
N LEU A 65 11.74 7.58 15.75
CA LEU A 65 12.03 7.02 17.08
C LEU A 65 11.35 7.82 18.20
N LYS A 66 10.78 7.12 19.18
CA LYS A 66 10.07 7.74 20.33
C LYS A 66 10.96 8.65 21.17
N ASP A 67 12.22 8.27 21.34
CA ASP A 67 13.15 8.90 22.28
C ASP A 67 14.22 9.77 21.59
N SER A 68 14.08 10.02 20.29
CA SER A 68 15.14 10.64 19.52
C SER A 68 14.96 12.16 19.38
N LEU A 69 15.87 12.92 19.98
CA LEU A 69 16.22 14.29 19.58
C LEU A 69 16.99 14.33 18.24
N ALA A 70 17.48 13.19 17.76
CA ALA A 70 18.15 13.04 16.48
C ALA A 70 17.16 12.59 15.39
N ASP A 71 17.35 13.02 14.14
CA ASP A 71 16.57 12.53 13.00
C ASP A 71 16.92 11.08 12.58
N GLY A 72 17.54 10.27 13.46
CA GLY A 72 17.92 8.89 13.15
C GLY A 72 16.76 7.91 13.24
N GLY A 73 16.62 7.02 12.25
CA GLY A 73 15.68 5.90 12.22
C GLY A 73 14.22 6.26 11.91
N GLY A 74 13.61 5.46 11.02
CA GLY A 74 12.21 5.57 10.63
C GLY A 74 11.98 5.94 9.17
N ALA A 75 10.76 6.38 8.85
CA ALA A 75 10.42 6.81 7.49
C ALA A 75 9.17 7.69 7.43
N TYR A 76 9.11 8.51 6.40
CA TYR A 76 7.93 9.24 5.98
C TYR A 76 7.35 8.62 4.71
N PHE A 77 6.01 8.52 4.66
CA PHE A 77 5.23 8.04 3.54
C PHE A 77 4.22 9.10 3.10
N ARG A 78 4.15 9.38 1.80
CA ARG A 78 3.04 10.13 1.19
C ARG A 78 2.16 9.17 0.41
N ILE A 79 0.89 9.05 0.81
CA ILE A 79 -0.05 8.07 0.24
C ILE A 79 -1.22 8.81 -0.39
N SER A 80 -1.49 8.52 -1.67
CA SER A 80 -2.58 9.14 -2.42
C SER A 80 -3.95 8.64 -1.97
N LYS A 81 -4.84 9.59 -1.64
CA LYS A 81 -6.24 9.32 -1.31
C LYS A 81 -7.04 8.79 -2.50
N LYS A 82 -6.62 9.09 -3.73
CA LYS A 82 -7.37 8.72 -4.95
C LYS A 82 -7.24 7.23 -5.30
N ASN A 83 -6.08 6.64 -5.03
CA ASN A 83 -5.73 5.31 -5.55
C ASN A 83 -4.97 4.43 -4.55
N CYS A 84 -4.80 4.88 -3.30
CA CYS A 84 -4.12 4.17 -2.22
C CYS A 84 -2.70 3.71 -2.58
N LYS A 85 -1.96 4.55 -3.32
CA LYS A 85 -0.56 4.29 -3.68
C LYS A 85 0.37 5.14 -2.84
N ILE A 86 1.51 4.54 -2.47
CA ILE A 86 2.64 5.30 -1.90
C ILE A 86 3.28 6.07 -3.06
N GLU A 87 3.16 7.38 -3.03
CA GLU A 87 3.74 8.30 -4.01
C GLU A 87 5.14 8.76 -3.58
N GLU A 88 5.49 8.63 -2.30
CA GLU A 88 6.80 9.02 -1.78
C GLU A 88 7.17 8.21 -0.53
N ILE A 89 8.45 7.85 -0.43
CA ILE A 89 9.05 7.28 0.77
C ILE A 89 10.36 8.04 1.05
N ARG A 90 10.50 8.60 2.24
CA ARG A 90 11.78 9.12 2.73
C ARG A 90 12.20 8.34 3.96
N ARG A 91 13.37 7.72 3.94
CA ARG A 91 13.91 7.02 5.11
C ARG A 91 14.78 7.96 5.91
N TYR A 92 14.64 7.88 7.23
CA TYR A 92 15.50 8.58 8.16
C TYR A 92 16.57 7.57 8.61
N GLN A 93 17.83 7.84 8.30
CA GLN A 93 18.99 7.00 8.63
C GLN A 93 19.85 7.71 9.65
#